data_AF-A0A8S9YDK3-F1
#
_entry.id   AF-A0A8S9YDK3-F1
#
_cell.length_a   1.000
_cell.length_b   1.000
_cell.length_c   1.000
_cell.angle_alpha   90.00
_cell.angle_beta   90.00
_cell.angle_gamma   90.00
#
_symmetry.space_group_name_H-M   'P 1'
#
loop_
_entity.id
_entity.type
_entity.pdbx_description
1 polymer ?
#
loop_
_entity_poly.entity_id
_entity_poly.type
_entity_poly.pdbx_seq_one_letter_code
_entity_poly.pdbx_strand_id
1 'polypeptide(L)'
;MSNKQLTPTELEDAFSNRYTHDDYEYQAYCAQPIPSPPVIPNWKPREFRRAGVSRDRTDRSLERLDEYRRPNHYSHGNLDYRR
;
A
#
# COMPACT_ATOMS: atom_id res chain seq x y z
N MET A 1 -23.95 40.36 -7.47
CA MET A 1 -22.74 40.19 -8.30
C MET A 1 -23.10 39.31 -9.47
N SER A 2 -22.94 39.76 -10.71
CA SER A 2 -23.19 38.94 -11.90
C SER A 2 -22.01 37.98 -12.07
N ASN A 3 -22.25 36.67 -11.93
CA ASN A 3 -21.27 35.65 -12.29
C ASN A 3 -21.16 35.62 -13.81
N LYS A 4 -20.27 36.43 -14.37
CA LYS A 4 -19.96 36.37 -15.79
C LYS A 4 -19.10 35.13 -16.02
N GLN A 5 -19.67 34.15 -16.70
CA GLN A 5 -18.92 33.01 -17.23
C GLN A 5 -18.01 33.55 -18.34
N LEU A 6 -16.69 33.39 -18.17
CA LEU A 6 -15.74 33.71 -19.23
C LEU A 6 -15.86 32.70 -20.36
N THR A 7 -15.68 33.17 -21.59
CA THR A 7 -15.57 32.32 -22.77
C THR A 7 -14.23 31.57 -22.76
N PRO A 8 -14.10 30.46 -23.51
CA PRO A 8 -12.83 29.75 -23.63
C PRO A 8 -11.67 30.65 -24.10
N THR A 9 -11.90 31.53 -25.08
CA THR A 9 -10.88 32.45 -25.60
C THR A 9 -10.38 33.42 -24.52
N GLU A 10 -11.30 33.99 -23.74
CA GLU A 10 -10.92 34.89 -22.63
C GLU A 10 -10.13 34.16 -21.54
N LEU A 11 -10.37 32.85 -21.34
CA LEU A 11 -9.60 32.03 -20.42
C LEU A 11 -8.20 31.72 -20.95
N GLU A 12 -8.06 31.38 -22.23
CA GLU A 12 -6.75 31.14 -22.85
C GLU A 12 -5.87 32.40 -22.77
N ASP A 13 -6.43 33.58 -23.02
CA ASP A 13 -5.70 34.85 -22.90
C ASP A 13 -5.33 35.14 -21.44
N ALA A 14 -6.29 35.00 -20.51
CA ALA A 14 -6.09 35.29 -19.09
C ALA A 14 -5.06 34.39 -18.40
N PHE A 15 -4.90 33.16 -18.88
CA PHE A 15 -3.95 32.17 -18.35
C PHE A 15 -2.86 31.81 -19.36
N SER A 16 -2.58 32.69 -20.32
CA SER A 16 -1.61 32.46 -21.39
C SER A 16 -0.19 32.17 -20.89
N ASN A 17 0.16 32.67 -19.70
CA ASN A 17 1.45 32.43 -19.06
C ASN A 17 1.47 31.17 -18.16
N ARG A 18 0.37 30.41 -18.03
CA ARG A 18 0.25 29.31 -17.07
C ARG A 18 1.37 28.29 -17.22
N TYR A 19 2.00 27.92 -16.10
CA TYR A 19 3.12 26.98 -16.02
C TYR A 19 4.39 27.40 -16.77
N THR A 20 4.54 28.69 -17.09
CA THR A 20 5.76 29.24 -17.68
C THR A 20 6.67 29.87 -16.61
N HIS A 21 7.78 30.49 -17.04
CA HIS A 21 8.66 31.26 -16.14
C HIS A 21 8.01 32.56 -15.66
N ASP A 22 7.04 33.08 -16.40
CA ASP A 22 6.31 34.31 -16.08
C ASP A 22 5.09 34.07 -15.16
N ASP A 23 4.81 32.80 -14.85
CA ASP A 23 3.78 32.41 -13.87
C ASP A 23 4.36 32.42 -12.46
N TYR A 24 4.13 33.51 -11.74
CA TYR A 24 4.67 33.71 -10.39
C TYR A 24 4.19 32.66 -9.39
N GLU A 25 2.95 32.16 -9.53
CA GLU A 25 2.39 31.15 -8.62
C GLU A 25 3.06 29.80 -8.87
N TYR A 26 3.25 29.44 -10.14
CA TYR A 26 3.95 28.23 -10.51
C TYR A 26 5.42 28.27 -10.08
N GLN A 27 6.13 29.38 -10.31
CA GLN A 27 7.51 29.52 -9.86
C GLN A 27 7.64 29.43 -8.35
N ALA A 28 6.72 30.07 -7.60
CA ALA A 28 6.68 29.95 -6.15
C ALA A 28 6.45 28.50 -5.70
N TYR A 29 5.58 27.75 -6.37
CA TYR A 29 5.35 26.32 -6.11
C TYR A 29 6.60 25.49 -6.38
N CYS A 30 7.27 25.70 -7.51
CA CYS A 30 8.51 24.99 -7.87
C CYS A 30 9.65 25.22 -6.88
N ALA A 31 9.69 26.39 -6.22
CA ALA A 31 10.68 26.71 -5.20
C ALA A 31 10.42 26.02 -3.85
N GLN A 32 9.23 25.43 -3.63
CA GLN A 32 8.91 24.75 -2.38
C GLN A 32 9.71 23.45 -2.23
N PRO A 33 10.23 23.14 -1.03
CA PRO A 33 10.81 21.84 -0.77
C PRO A 33 9.73 20.76 -0.86
N ILE A 34 10.13 19.54 -1.22
CA ILE A 34 9.21 18.40 -1.24
C ILE A 34 8.66 18.19 0.18
N PRO A 35 7.34 18.25 0.39
CA PRO A 35 6.77 18.08 1.71
C PRO A 35 7.02 16.65 2.20
N SER A 36 7.39 16.52 3.47
CA SER A 36 7.51 15.19 4.08
C SER A 36 6.14 14.51 4.13
N PRO A 37 6.06 13.19 3.94
CA PRO A 37 4.81 12.45 4.08
C PRO A 37 4.17 12.69 5.46
N PRO A 38 2.83 12.76 5.54
CA PRO A 38 2.15 12.97 6.82
C PRO A 38 2.40 11.77 7.75
N VAL A 39 2.87 12.05 8.97
CA VAL A 39 3.06 11.05 10.02
C VAL A 39 1.84 11.10 10.95
N ILE A 40 1.13 9.99 11.08
CA ILE A 40 -0.01 9.88 11.98
C ILE A 40 0.47 9.28 13.30
N PRO A 41 0.58 10.07 14.39
CA PRO A 41 1.01 9.54 15.69
C PRO A 41 -0.03 8.55 16.22
N ASN A 42 0.44 7.51 16.91
CA ASN A 42 -0.41 6.50 17.54
C ASN A 42 -1.36 5.76 16.57
N TRP A 43 -0.97 5.60 15.30
CA TRP A 43 -1.72 4.77 14.35
C TRP A 43 -1.90 3.35 14.91
N LYS A 44 -3.15 2.98 15.22
CA LYS A 44 -3.46 1.63 15.69
C LYS A 44 -3.78 0.76 14.48
N PRO A 45 -3.09 -0.39 14.31
CA PRO A 45 -3.53 -1.35 13.32
C PRO A 45 -4.94 -1.80 13.67
N ARG A 46 -5.76 -2.05 12.64
CA ARG A 46 -7.03 -2.72 12.85
C ARG A 46 -6.76 -4.01 13.60
N GLU A 47 -7.38 -4.17 14.76
CA GLU A 47 -7.36 -5.42 15.51
C GLU A 47 -8.05 -6.48 14.64
N PHE A 48 -7.27 -7.21 13.85
CA PHE A 48 -7.70 -8.51 13.37
C PHE A 48 -7.84 -9.36 14.62
N ARG A 49 -9.08 -9.57 15.09
CA ARG A 49 -9.37 -10.64 16.03
C ARG A 49 -8.97 -11.95 15.35
N ARG A 50 -7.69 -12.32 15.47
CA ARG A 50 -7.21 -13.68 15.24
C ARG A 50 -7.82 -14.49 16.36
N ALA A 51 -9.02 -15.02 16.12
CA ALA A 51 -9.42 -16.25 16.79
C ALA A 51 -8.24 -17.20 16.64
N GLY A 52 -7.58 -17.50 17.76
CA GLY A 52 -6.39 -18.34 17.76
C GLY A 52 -6.74 -19.65 17.07
N VAL A 53 -6.05 -19.96 15.97
CA VAL A 53 -5.97 -21.34 15.49
C VAL A 53 -5.09 -22.04 16.51
N SER A 54 -5.70 -22.53 17.60
CA SER A 54 -5.07 -23.47 18.51
C SER A 54 -4.57 -24.64 17.66
N ARG A 55 -3.25 -24.83 17.66
CA ARG A 55 -2.61 -26.02 17.14
C ARG A 55 -2.33 -26.97 18.30
N ASP A 56 -3.29 -27.19 19.18
CA ASP A 56 -3.27 -28.30 20.12
C ASP A 56 -3.77 -29.56 19.41
N ARG A 57 -2.90 -30.18 18.60
CA ARG A 57 -3.04 -31.58 18.20
C ARG A 57 -2.17 -32.43 19.11
N THR A 58 -2.60 -32.54 20.37
CA THR A 58 -2.13 -33.62 21.24
C THR A 58 -3.10 -34.79 21.15
N ASP A 59 -2.61 -35.85 20.51
CA ASP A 59 -2.80 -37.24 20.93
C ASP A 59 -4.23 -37.71 21.25
N ARG A 60 -4.93 -38.23 20.21
CA ARG A 60 -5.88 -39.35 20.33
C ARG A 60 -6.36 -39.80 18.95
N SER A 61 -5.58 -40.66 18.30
CA SER A 61 -6.09 -41.71 17.39
C SER A 61 -4.90 -42.46 16.76
N LEU A 62 -4.24 -43.30 17.55
CA LEU A 62 -3.27 -44.29 17.09
C LEU A 62 -3.95 -45.64 16.82
N GLU A 63 -5.21 -45.64 16.38
CA GLU A 63 -5.90 -46.85 15.94
C GLU A 63 -6.90 -46.51 14.84
N ARG A 64 -6.93 -47.35 13.80
CA ARG A 64 -7.86 -47.34 12.66
C ARG A 64 -7.43 -46.50 11.45
N LEU A 65 -6.38 -46.96 10.76
CA LEU A 65 -6.51 -47.58 9.43
C LEU A 65 -5.12 -47.91 8.86
N ASP A 66 -4.67 -49.14 9.12
CA ASP A 66 -3.93 -49.89 8.12
C ASP A 66 -4.82 -50.02 6.89
N GLU A 67 -4.73 -49.14 5.89
CA GLU A 67 -5.22 -49.50 4.56
C GLU A 67 -4.63 -48.59 3.46
N TYR A 68 -3.56 -49.09 2.82
CA TYR A 68 -3.01 -48.73 1.51
C TYR A 68 -2.41 -47.31 1.25
N ARG A 69 -1.07 -47.36 1.07
CA ARG A 69 -0.32 -46.70 -0.03
C ARG A 69 0.17 -45.25 0.18
N ARG A 70 1.36 -45.10 0.76
CA ARG A 70 2.33 -44.03 0.43
C ARG A 70 2.84 -44.23 -1.03
N PRO A 71 3.42 -43.26 -1.77
CA PRO A 71 4.14 -42.05 -1.31
C PRO A 71 3.93 -40.75 -2.13
N ASN A 72 4.31 -39.60 -1.55
CA ASN A 72 5.11 -38.53 -2.20
C ASN A 72 5.29 -37.35 -1.23
N HIS A 73 6.42 -37.33 -0.53
CA HIS A 73 6.87 -36.18 0.26
C HIS A 73 8.08 -35.57 -0.45
N TYR A 74 7.91 -34.44 -1.12
CA TYR A 74 9.06 -33.63 -1.54
C TYR A 74 9.52 -32.80 -0.34
N SER A 75 10.64 -33.22 0.24
CA SER A 75 11.44 -32.43 1.17
C SER A 75 12.30 -31.47 0.34
N HIS A 76 11.94 -30.18 0.29
CA HIS A 76 12.87 -29.15 -0.15
C HIS A 76 13.62 -28.66 1.07
N GLY A 77 14.88 -29.12 1.17
CA GLY A 77 15.79 -28.85 2.27
C GLY A 77 16.17 -27.38 2.39
N ASN A 78 16.42 -27.00 3.64
CA ASN A 78 17.13 -25.78 4.03
C ASN A 78 18.46 -25.68 3.27
N LEU A 79 18.69 -24.56 2.61
CA LEU A 79 20.03 -24.14 2.19
C LEU A 79 20.59 -23.23 3.28
N ASP A 80 21.36 -23.86 4.17
CA ASP A 80 22.23 -23.19 5.12
C ASP A 80 23.31 -22.40 4.35
N TYR A 81 23.27 -21.08 4.44
CA TYR A 81 24.41 -20.26 4.08
C TYR A 81 25.45 -20.35 5.19
N ARG A 82 26.51 -21.11 4.91
CA ARG A 82 27.84 -21.12 5.54
C ARG A 82 28.19 -19.79 6.23
N ARG A 83 28.60 -19.88 7.49
CA ARG A 83 29.63 -19.01 8.08
C ARG A 83 30.54 -19.85 8.96
#